data_AF-A0A523UGD5-F1
#
_entry.id   AF-A0A523UGD5-F1
#
_cell.length_a   1.000
_cell.length_b   1.000
_cell.length_c   1.000
_cell.angle_alpha   90.00
_cell.angle_beta   90.00
_cell.angle_gamma   90.00
#
_symmetry.space_group_name_H-M   'P 1'
#
loop_
_entity.id
_entity.type
_entity.pdbx_description
1 polymer ?
#
loop_
_entity_poly.entity_id
_entity_poly.type
_entity_poly.pdbx_seq_one_letter_code
_entity_poly.pdbx_strand_id
1 'polypeptide(L)'
;MTGHCSKCGKIWTLQTRQGVCQWCGKSATCQSQRTQALRSLKSRANGRKRQARPVGDNGYDQLDGDWLTYYKVAQYFTHRVRFDDREDFLHDLMLEMATVKAKYQEKGKPLTEAGLMRVASYELSDYWVKQRRLTTWLDCGNCSKEQRRKCRDQDLYSDCPKYHQLVSLNTVVGDDGHKAELIEFLADDNAIDIVARLDARRYLQGFPRRIVQIAYKKYSGYQLDGKDRYYLCQFLKKTQKPLF
;
A
#
# COMPACT_ATOMS: atom_id res chain seq x y z
N MET A 1 -48.99 34.12 18.18
CA MET A 1 -47.65 34.62 18.59
C MET A 1 -47.25 33.86 19.85
N THR A 2 -46.00 33.41 20.01
CA THR A 2 -45.57 32.71 21.23
C THR A 2 -45.12 33.72 22.28
N GLY A 3 -45.69 33.64 23.49
CA GLY A 3 -45.24 34.35 24.68
C GLY A 3 -44.28 33.47 25.47
N HIS A 4 -43.21 34.06 26.00
CA HIS A 4 -42.25 33.39 26.86
C HIS A 4 -42.06 34.22 28.14
N CYS A 5 -42.05 33.56 29.30
CA CYS A 5 -41.72 34.21 30.56
C CYS A 5 -40.30 33.81 30.98
N SER A 6 -39.38 34.77 31.00
CA SER A 6 -37.97 34.56 31.36
C SER A 6 -37.75 34.07 32.79
N LYS A 7 -38.75 34.24 33.68
CA LYS A 7 -38.63 33.83 35.10
C LYS A 7 -39.11 32.41 35.36
N CYS A 8 -40.23 31.99 34.78
CA CYS A 8 -40.74 30.62 34.94
C CYS A 8 -40.37 29.69 33.78
N GLY A 9 -39.74 30.21 32.72
CA GLY A 9 -39.28 29.44 31.56
C GLY A 9 -40.39 28.94 30.65
N LYS A 10 -41.67 29.13 31.01
CA LYS A 10 -42.81 28.59 30.27
C LYS A 10 -43.09 29.40 29.01
N ILE A 11 -43.48 28.67 27.96
CA ILE A 11 -43.87 29.21 26.66
C ILE A 11 -45.35 28.90 26.45
N TRP A 12 -46.11 29.87 25.93
CA TRP A 12 -47.52 29.70 25.58
C TRP A 12 -47.88 30.45 24.31
N THR A 13 -49.01 30.11 23.70
CA THR A 13 -49.52 30.78 22.52
C THR A 13 -50.47 31.92 22.93
N LEU A 14 -50.09 33.16 22.60
CA LEU A 14 -50.93 34.34 22.81
C LEU A 14 -51.88 34.52 21.61
N GLN A 15 -53.19 34.61 21.90
CA GLN A 15 -54.23 34.90 20.92
C GLN A 15 -54.35 36.41 20.60
N THR A 16 -53.94 37.31 21.51
CA THR A 16 -53.86 38.77 21.29
C THR A 16 -52.60 39.35 21.96
N ARG A 17 -52.09 40.51 21.46
CA ARG A 17 -50.87 41.15 21.96
C ARG A 17 -51.09 41.78 23.34
N GLN A 18 -51.01 41.01 24.41
CA GLN A 18 -50.95 41.57 25.77
C GLN A 18 -49.92 40.84 26.63
N GLY A 19 -49.00 41.63 27.17
CA GLY A 19 -47.78 41.17 27.81
C GLY A 19 -47.92 41.05 29.30
N VAL A 20 -48.68 40.07 29.81
CA VAL A 20 -48.67 39.62 31.21
C VAL A 20 -48.75 38.09 31.26
N CYS A 21 -47.89 37.44 32.04
CA CYS A 21 -47.83 36.00 32.22
C CYS A 21 -48.98 35.50 33.10
N GLN A 22 -49.79 34.56 32.59
CA GLN A 22 -50.94 34.02 33.31
C GLN A 22 -50.59 33.25 34.59
N TRP A 23 -49.35 32.77 34.74
CA TRP A 23 -48.95 31.99 35.91
C TRP A 23 -48.28 32.81 37.03
N CYS A 24 -47.71 33.97 36.71
CA CYS A 24 -47.00 34.78 37.70
C CYS A 24 -47.46 36.24 37.78
N GLY A 25 -48.46 36.63 36.96
CA GLY A 25 -49.10 37.94 37.00
C GLY A 25 -48.22 39.12 36.57
N LYS A 26 -47.00 38.88 36.06
CA LYS A 26 -46.04 39.93 35.68
C LYS A 26 -45.95 40.14 34.18
N SER A 27 -45.55 41.34 33.76
CA SER A 27 -45.51 41.70 32.37
C SER A 27 -44.51 40.85 31.56
N ALA A 28 -44.92 40.34 30.41
CA ALA A 28 -44.14 39.50 29.52
C ALA A 28 -43.86 40.25 28.21
N THR A 29 -42.59 40.39 27.84
CA THR A 29 -42.14 41.02 26.59
C THR A 29 -42.33 40.06 25.42
N CYS A 30 -43.19 40.41 24.46
CA CYS A 30 -43.35 39.66 23.21
C CYS A 30 -42.07 39.79 22.36
N GLN A 31 -41.25 38.74 22.31
CA GLN A 31 -40.14 38.67 21.36
C GLN A 31 -40.67 38.35 19.96
N SER A 32 -41.07 39.37 19.19
CA SER A 32 -41.21 39.23 17.74
C SER A 32 -39.83 39.38 17.08
N GLN A 33 -38.94 38.41 17.28
CA GLN A 33 -37.71 38.33 16.51
C GLN A 33 -37.94 37.32 15.39
N ARG A 34 -38.07 37.81 14.16
CA ARG A 34 -37.56 37.05 13.01
C ARG A 34 -36.15 36.66 13.41
N THR A 35 -35.86 35.37 13.46
CA THR A 35 -34.52 34.83 13.63
C THR A 35 -33.67 35.32 12.47
N GLN A 36 -33.13 36.54 12.56
CA GLN A 36 -31.89 36.86 11.91
C GLN A 36 -30.90 35.88 12.51
N ALA A 37 -30.48 34.89 11.71
CA ALA A 37 -29.41 33.99 12.07
C ALA A 37 -28.31 34.85 12.68
N LEU A 38 -27.96 34.56 13.94
CA LEU A 38 -26.77 35.09 14.58
C LEU A 38 -25.66 34.93 13.56
N ARG A 39 -25.24 36.04 12.94
CA ARG A 39 -24.00 36.07 12.17
C ARG A 39 -23.00 35.45 13.11
N SER A 40 -22.44 34.30 12.75
CA SER A 40 -21.45 33.66 13.59
C SER A 40 -20.45 34.75 13.88
N LEU A 41 -20.35 35.18 15.14
CA LEU A 41 -19.17 35.87 15.60
C LEU A 41 -18.08 34.87 15.29
N LYS A 42 -17.40 35.07 14.15
CA LYS A 42 -16.18 34.35 13.82
C LYS A 42 -15.32 34.65 15.02
N SER A 43 -15.24 33.69 15.94
CA SER A 43 -14.12 33.60 16.83
C SER A 43 -12.93 33.76 15.89
N ARG A 44 -12.23 34.89 16.02
CA ARG A 44 -10.89 34.98 15.51
C ARG A 44 -10.19 33.84 16.22
N ALA A 45 -10.12 32.70 15.53
CA ALA A 45 -9.19 31.66 15.86
C ALA A 45 -7.88 32.43 15.83
N ASN A 46 -7.39 32.78 17.02
CA ASN A 46 -5.97 32.94 17.23
C ASN A 46 -5.43 31.63 16.69
N GLY A 47 -5.01 31.67 15.42
CA GLY A 47 -4.44 30.53 14.75
C GLY A 47 -3.41 30.03 15.74
N ARG A 48 -3.57 28.78 16.17
CA ARG A 48 -2.56 28.08 16.96
C ARG A 48 -1.25 28.49 16.31
N LYS A 49 -0.49 29.39 16.95
CA LYS A 49 0.86 29.69 16.50
C LYS A 49 1.47 28.31 16.51
N ARG A 50 1.71 27.76 15.31
CA ARG A 50 2.44 26.50 15.18
C ARG A 50 3.63 26.73 16.08
N GLN A 51 3.73 25.95 17.16
CA GLN A 51 4.93 25.94 17.96
C GLN A 51 6.04 25.82 16.91
N ALA A 52 6.97 26.79 16.90
CA ALA A 52 8.13 26.69 16.03
C ALA A 52 8.64 25.27 16.25
N ARG A 53 8.58 24.44 15.20
CA ARG A 53 9.13 23.09 15.30
C ARG A 53 10.53 23.28 15.86
N PRO A 54 10.97 22.47 16.83
CA PRO A 54 12.40 22.44 17.11
C PRO A 54 13.04 22.23 15.73
N VAL A 55 13.91 23.17 15.34
CA VAL A 55 14.73 23.01 14.16
C VAL A 55 15.67 21.87 14.54
N GLY A 56 15.14 20.64 14.43
CA GLY A 56 15.96 19.48 14.18
C GLY A 56 16.63 19.83 12.88
N ASP A 57 17.88 20.23 13.00
CA ASP A 57 18.76 20.50 11.88
C ASP A 57 18.74 19.22 11.04
N ASN A 58 18.01 19.24 9.92
CA ASN A 58 17.82 18.04 9.10
C ASN A 58 19.12 17.67 8.35
N GLY A 59 20.28 18.23 8.71
CA GLY A 59 21.57 18.01 8.07
C GLY A 59 21.69 18.65 6.67
N TYR A 60 20.58 19.02 6.05
CA TYR A 60 20.52 19.60 4.71
C TYR A 60 20.85 21.10 4.64
N ASP A 61 20.98 21.78 5.79
CA ASP A 61 21.32 23.20 5.85
C ASP A 61 22.78 23.48 5.41
N GLN A 62 23.60 22.43 5.34
CA GLN A 62 24.99 22.47 4.86
C GLN A 62 25.12 22.18 3.35
N LEU A 63 24.01 21.93 2.65
CA LEU A 63 24.06 21.66 1.21
C LEU A 63 24.29 22.94 0.43
N ASP A 64 25.25 22.89 -0.50
CA ASP A 64 25.59 23.99 -1.39
C ASP A 64 25.36 23.65 -2.87
N GLY A 65 25.20 24.70 -3.69
CA GLY A 65 25.13 24.61 -5.15
C GLY A 65 23.91 23.84 -5.68
N ASP A 66 24.17 22.85 -6.53
CA ASP A 66 23.13 22.07 -7.20
C ASP A 66 22.30 21.23 -6.23
N TRP A 67 22.95 20.66 -5.21
CA TRP A 67 22.30 19.81 -4.22
C TRP A 67 21.29 20.58 -3.38
N LEU A 68 21.58 21.83 -3.03
CA LEU A 68 20.62 22.70 -2.35
C LEU A 68 19.38 22.96 -3.22
N THR A 69 19.58 23.09 -4.53
CA THR A 69 18.48 23.29 -5.49
C THR A 69 17.65 22.02 -5.60
N TYR A 70 18.28 20.85 -5.71
CA TYR A 70 17.58 19.56 -5.74
C TYR A 70 16.78 19.32 -4.47
N TYR A 71 17.37 19.59 -3.30
CA TYR A 71 16.70 19.46 -2.01
C TYR A 71 15.45 20.34 -1.93
N LYS A 72 15.54 21.62 -2.33
CA LYS A 72 14.38 22.53 -2.34
C LYS A 72 13.24 22.01 -3.22
N VAL A 73 13.57 21.51 -4.41
CA VAL A 73 12.58 20.91 -5.31
C VAL A 73 12.03 19.61 -4.69
N ALA A 74 12.89 18.75 -4.14
CA ALA A 74 12.50 17.47 -3.56
C ALA A 74 11.55 17.64 -2.37
N GLN A 75 11.90 18.54 -1.45
CA GLN A 75 11.11 18.86 -0.27
C GLN A 75 9.69 19.32 -0.63
N TYR A 76 9.51 19.97 -1.79
CA TYR A 76 8.19 20.33 -2.27
C TYR A 76 7.31 19.11 -2.60
N PHE A 77 7.88 17.97 -2.98
CA PHE A 77 7.12 16.76 -3.34
C PHE A 77 6.98 15.73 -2.20
N THR A 78 7.89 15.71 -1.21
CA THR A 78 7.90 14.67 -0.15
C THR A 78 6.60 14.56 0.64
N HIS A 79 5.89 15.67 0.88
CA HIS A 79 4.63 15.64 1.61
C HIS A 79 3.51 14.88 0.86
N ARG A 80 3.67 14.67 -0.46
CA ARG A 80 2.73 13.93 -1.33
C ARG A 80 3.01 12.43 -1.36
N VAL A 81 4.03 11.98 -0.66
CA VAL A 81 4.43 10.57 -0.50
C VAL A 81 3.97 10.07 0.88
N ARG A 82 3.86 8.74 1.04
CA ARG A 82 3.56 8.14 2.36
C ARG A 82 4.60 8.59 3.37
N PHE A 83 4.17 8.72 4.62
CA PHE A 83 5.01 9.24 5.70
C PHE A 83 6.31 8.45 5.88
N ASP A 84 6.19 7.12 5.87
CA ASP A 84 7.31 6.20 6.08
C ASP A 84 8.36 6.30 4.96
N ASP A 85 7.92 6.57 3.73
CA ASP A 85 8.78 6.57 2.53
C ASP A 85 9.34 7.96 2.18
N ARG A 86 9.09 8.99 3.01
CA ARG A 86 9.42 10.39 2.66
C ARG A 86 10.91 10.64 2.54
N GLU A 87 11.69 10.07 3.43
CA GLU A 87 13.14 10.27 3.47
C GLU A 87 13.80 9.53 2.31
N ASP A 88 13.45 8.26 2.09
CA ASP A 88 13.93 7.48 0.95
C ASP A 88 13.59 8.17 -0.37
N PHE A 89 12.33 8.57 -0.55
CA PHE A 89 11.90 9.29 -1.75
C PHE A 89 12.65 10.61 -1.95
N LEU A 90 12.94 11.36 -0.89
CA LEU A 90 13.72 12.60 -0.97
C LEU A 90 15.10 12.33 -1.56
N HIS A 91 15.80 11.34 -1.01
CA HIS A 91 17.16 10.99 -1.45
C HIS A 91 17.17 10.45 -2.88
N ASP A 92 16.26 9.53 -3.21
CA ASP A 92 16.11 8.97 -4.55
C ASP A 92 15.88 10.07 -5.58
N LEU A 93 15.01 11.04 -5.28
CA LEU A 93 14.73 12.16 -6.16
C LEU A 93 15.97 13.03 -6.40
N MET A 94 16.75 13.30 -5.35
CA MET A 94 17.98 14.08 -5.47
C MET A 94 19.02 13.37 -6.34
N LEU A 95 19.15 12.05 -6.19
CA LEU A 95 20.02 11.23 -7.05
C LEU A 95 19.55 11.28 -8.51
N GLU A 96 18.26 11.11 -8.77
CA GLU A 96 17.71 11.16 -10.13
C GLU A 96 17.89 12.54 -10.78
N MET A 97 17.69 13.62 -10.03
CA MET A 97 17.98 14.97 -10.52
C MET A 97 19.46 15.13 -10.92
N ALA A 98 20.38 14.58 -10.14
CA ALA A 98 21.80 14.60 -10.46
C ALA A 98 22.11 13.76 -11.71
N THR A 99 21.52 12.58 -11.86
CA THR A 99 21.72 11.73 -13.05
C THR A 99 21.19 12.41 -14.32
N VAL A 100 20.02 13.06 -14.24
CA VAL A 100 19.43 13.79 -15.37
C VAL A 100 20.27 15.01 -15.71
N LYS A 101 20.78 15.75 -14.71
CA LYS A 101 21.66 16.89 -14.97
C LYS A 101 22.92 16.47 -15.71
N ALA A 102 23.58 15.38 -15.30
CA ALA A 102 24.76 14.86 -15.98
C ALA A 102 24.47 14.53 -17.46
N LYS A 103 23.37 13.84 -17.74
CA LYS A 103 22.91 13.53 -19.12
C LYS A 103 22.62 14.77 -19.96
N TYR A 104 22.19 15.87 -19.33
CA TYR A 104 21.92 17.14 -20.01
C TYR A 104 23.22 17.92 -20.29
N GLN A 105 24.18 17.89 -19.36
CA GLN A 105 25.50 18.47 -19.53
C GLN A 105 26.26 17.83 -20.70
N GLU A 106 26.22 16.51 -20.84
CA GLU A 106 26.78 15.79 -22.00
C GLU A 106 26.20 16.27 -23.34
N LYS A 107 24.95 16.72 -23.34
CA LYS A 107 24.25 17.25 -24.53
C LYS A 107 24.44 18.75 -24.72
N GLY A 108 25.25 19.40 -23.88
CA GLY A 108 25.50 20.84 -23.90
C GLY A 108 24.27 21.71 -23.55
N LYS A 109 23.26 21.15 -22.87
CA LYS A 109 22.05 21.88 -22.48
C LYS A 109 21.99 22.03 -20.95
N PRO A 110 21.75 23.23 -20.41
CA PRO A 110 21.56 23.39 -18.98
C PRO A 110 20.19 22.84 -18.55
N LEU A 111 20.14 22.16 -17.41
CA LEU A 111 18.89 21.74 -16.79
C LEU A 111 18.35 22.88 -15.92
N THR A 112 17.17 23.39 -16.27
CA THR A 112 16.50 24.46 -15.52
C THR A 112 15.70 23.89 -14.34
N GLU A 113 15.34 24.74 -13.37
CA GLU A 113 14.48 24.38 -12.24
C GLU A 113 13.13 23.80 -12.69
N ALA A 114 12.54 24.34 -13.77
CA ALA A 114 11.34 23.78 -14.38
C ALA A 114 11.54 22.35 -14.92
N GLY A 115 12.75 22.05 -15.42
CA GLY A 115 13.14 20.70 -15.81
C GLY A 115 13.19 19.76 -14.60
N LEU A 116 13.80 20.19 -13.49
CA LEU A 116 13.83 19.44 -12.23
C LEU A 116 12.43 19.18 -11.67
N MET A 117 11.55 20.18 -11.70
CA MET A 117 10.15 20.03 -11.32
C MET A 117 9.42 18.97 -12.16
N ARG A 118 9.77 18.84 -13.45
CA ARG A 118 9.21 17.78 -14.31
C ARG A 118 9.74 16.40 -13.94
N VAL A 119 11.06 16.27 -13.72
CA VAL A 119 11.67 15.03 -13.22
C VAL A 119 10.95 14.60 -11.94
N ALA A 120 10.82 15.50 -10.98
CA ALA A 120 10.15 15.21 -9.71
C ALA A 120 8.68 14.79 -9.87
N SER A 121 7.95 15.41 -10.79
CA SER A 121 6.57 15.05 -11.10
C SER A 121 6.46 13.63 -11.69
N TYR A 122 7.41 13.24 -12.54
CA TYR A 122 7.47 11.88 -13.09
C TYR A 122 7.79 10.86 -12.01
N GLU A 123 8.80 11.09 -11.18
CA GLU A 123 9.16 10.21 -10.07
C GLU A 123 8.02 10.05 -9.06
N LEU A 124 7.32 11.13 -8.70
CA LEU A 124 6.14 11.04 -7.84
C LEU A 124 5.05 10.17 -8.48
N SER A 125 4.82 10.33 -9.78
CA SER A 125 3.83 9.53 -10.50
C SER A 125 4.22 8.06 -10.52
N ASP A 126 5.51 7.76 -10.73
CA ASP A 126 6.05 6.40 -10.74
C ASP A 126 6.00 5.76 -9.35
N TYR A 127 6.32 6.50 -8.29
CA TYR A 127 6.14 6.08 -6.90
C TYR A 127 4.71 5.60 -6.65
N TRP A 128 3.69 6.37 -7.05
CA TRP A 128 2.29 5.97 -6.85
C TRP A 128 1.86 4.79 -7.73
N VAL A 129 2.44 4.63 -8.92
CA VAL A 129 2.21 3.44 -9.76
C VAL A 129 2.83 2.20 -9.11
N LYS A 130 4.08 2.28 -8.64
CA LYS A 130 4.76 1.22 -7.88
C LYS A 130 3.96 0.85 -6.63
N GLN A 131 3.54 1.85 -5.85
CA GLN A 131 2.80 1.62 -4.61
C GLN A 131 1.43 0.99 -4.86
N ARG A 132 0.75 1.37 -5.95
CA ARG A 132 -0.49 0.72 -6.37
C ARG A 132 -0.26 -0.75 -6.72
N ARG A 133 0.81 -1.07 -7.46
CA ARG A 133 1.17 -2.45 -7.79
C ARG A 133 1.51 -3.27 -6.54
N LEU A 134 2.20 -2.68 -5.57
CA LEU A 134 2.54 -3.33 -4.31
C LEU A 134 1.35 -3.58 -3.38
N THR A 135 0.24 -2.86 -3.53
CA THR A 135 -0.92 -2.97 -2.64
C THR A 135 -2.10 -3.72 -3.27
N THR A 136 -2.29 -3.55 -4.57
CA THR A 136 -3.50 -4.04 -5.29
C THR A 136 -3.15 -4.89 -6.51
N TRP A 137 -1.86 -5.13 -6.74
CA TRP A 137 -1.31 -5.83 -7.92
C TRP A 137 -1.83 -5.29 -9.27
N LEU A 138 -2.39 -4.08 -9.26
CA LEU A 138 -3.10 -3.53 -10.39
C LEU A 138 -2.13 -2.85 -11.35
N ASP A 139 -1.90 -3.47 -12.51
CA ASP A 139 -1.17 -2.85 -13.61
C ASP A 139 -2.10 -2.30 -14.70
N CYS A 140 -2.34 -0.99 -14.65
CA CYS A 140 -3.12 -0.27 -15.66
C CYS A 140 -2.30 0.14 -16.89
N GLY A 141 -0.98 -0.12 -16.92
CA GLY A 141 -0.10 0.26 -18.04
C GLY A 141 -0.52 -0.36 -19.37
N ASN A 142 -0.98 -1.61 -19.32
CA ASN A 142 -1.42 -2.37 -20.50
C ASN A 142 -2.88 -2.08 -20.91
N CYS A 143 -3.61 -1.22 -20.18
CA CYS A 143 -4.99 -0.88 -20.50
C CYS A 143 -5.08 0.24 -21.54
N SER A 144 -6.13 0.21 -22.37
CA SER A 144 -6.36 1.26 -23.37
C SER A 144 -6.63 2.62 -22.70
N LYS A 145 -6.42 3.72 -23.44
CA LYS A 145 -6.69 5.07 -22.93
C LYS A 145 -8.17 5.25 -22.56
N GLU A 146 -9.07 4.70 -23.37
CA GLU A 146 -10.52 4.75 -23.13
C GLU A 146 -10.93 3.97 -21.89
N GLN A 147 -10.38 2.76 -21.69
CA GLN A 147 -10.64 1.97 -20.49
C GLN A 147 -10.20 2.72 -19.23
N ARG A 148 -9.00 3.29 -19.23
CA ARG A 148 -8.48 4.08 -18.11
C ARG A 148 -9.31 5.33 -17.83
N ARG A 149 -9.84 5.96 -18.87
CA ARG A 149 -10.75 7.11 -18.73
C ARG A 149 -12.05 6.67 -18.06
N LYS A 150 -12.70 5.60 -18.55
CA LYS A 150 -13.90 5.03 -17.93
C LYS A 150 -13.68 4.64 -16.47
N CYS A 151 -12.56 3.97 -16.16
CA CYS A 151 -12.22 3.60 -14.78
C CYS A 151 -12.03 4.83 -13.87
N ARG A 152 -11.51 5.94 -14.41
CA ARG A 152 -11.35 7.19 -13.65
C ARG A 152 -12.68 7.93 -13.46
N ASP A 153 -13.53 7.93 -14.47
CA ASP A 153 -14.82 8.63 -14.43
C ASP A 153 -15.85 7.89 -13.57
N GLN A 154 -15.78 6.55 -13.53
CA GLN A 154 -16.72 5.67 -12.83
C GLN A 154 -16.14 5.01 -11.57
N ASP A 155 -14.89 5.31 -11.22
CA ASP A 155 -14.14 4.74 -10.08
C ASP A 155 -14.12 3.19 -9.99
N LEU A 156 -14.00 2.53 -11.15
CA LEU A 156 -14.06 1.06 -11.28
C LEU A 156 -12.73 0.34 -10.96
N TYR A 157 -11.89 0.90 -10.10
CA TYR A 157 -10.57 0.31 -9.82
C TYR A 157 -10.66 -0.97 -8.97
N SER A 158 -11.57 -1.00 -8.00
CA SER A 158 -11.84 -2.17 -7.14
C SER A 158 -12.46 -3.33 -7.92
N ASP A 159 -13.26 -3.01 -8.92
CA ASP A 159 -14.04 -3.99 -9.69
C ASP A 159 -13.24 -4.55 -10.88
N CYS A 160 -11.98 -4.13 -11.02
CA CYS A 160 -11.13 -4.60 -12.09
C CYS A 160 -10.81 -6.10 -11.88
N PRO A 161 -10.95 -6.96 -12.90
CA PRO A 161 -10.58 -8.37 -12.77
C PRO A 161 -9.08 -8.61 -12.51
N LYS A 162 -8.24 -7.58 -12.70
CA LYS A 162 -6.81 -7.61 -12.36
C LYS A 162 -6.52 -7.17 -10.92
N TYR A 163 -7.50 -6.59 -10.23
CA TYR A 163 -7.35 -6.12 -8.87
C TYR A 163 -7.22 -7.30 -7.91
N HIS A 164 -6.12 -7.36 -7.17
CA HIS A 164 -5.89 -8.33 -6.12
C HIS A 164 -5.30 -7.61 -4.92
N GLN A 165 -6.06 -7.52 -3.83
CA GLN A 165 -5.56 -6.91 -2.62
C GLN A 165 -4.46 -7.77 -2.01
N LEU A 166 -3.26 -7.19 -1.87
CA LEU A 166 -2.17 -7.83 -1.13
C LEU A 166 -2.43 -7.65 0.36
N VAL A 167 -2.50 -8.78 1.06
CA VAL A 167 -2.72 -8.86 2.50
C VAL A 167 -1.42 -9.27 3.16
N SER A 168 -1.10 -8.65 4.31
CA SER A 168 0.09 -9.02 5.07
C SER A 168 -0.08 -10.43 5.66
N LEU A 169 0.98 -11.24 5.64
CA LEU A 169 0.94 -12.57 6.27
C LEU A 169 0.76 -12.49 7.79
N ASN A 170 1.12 -11.37 8.40
CA ASN A 170 0.95 -11.11 9.83
C ASN A 170 -0.45 -10.59 10.16
N THR A 171 -1.40 -10.59 9.21
CA THR A 171 -2.78 -10.26 9.55
C THR A 171 -3.36 -11.33 10.44
N VAL A 172 -3.88 -10.92 11.59
CA VAL A 172 -4.57 -11.80 12.53
C VAL A 172 -5.92 -12.18 11.94
N VAL A 173 -6.16 -13.48 11.85
CA VAL A 173 -7.40 -14.11 11.40
C VAL A 173 -7.93 -14.99 12.53
N GLY A 174 -9.25 -15.02 12.69
CA GLY A 174 -9.92 -15.83 13.71
C GLY A 174 -10.82 -15.00 14.60
N ASP A 175 -11.66 -15.71 15.35
CA ASP A 175 -12.68 -15.12 16.21
C ASP A 175 -12.17 -14.95 17.65
N ASP A 176 -12.97 -14.33 18.52
CA ASP A 176 -12.60 -13.90 19.88
C ASP A 176 -11.93 -14.97 20.78
N GLY A 177 -12.01 -16.26 20.43
CA GLY A 177 -11.36 -17.36 21.15
C GLY A 177 -10.02 -17.86 20.59
N HIS A 178 -9.73 -17.66 19.30
CA HIS A 178 -8.52 -18.20 18.65
C HIS A 178 -8.03 -17.25 17.56
N LYS A 179 -7.07 -16.40 17.93
CA LYS A 179 -6.36 -15.49 17.02
C LYS A 179 -5.11 -16.20 16.50
N ALA A 180 -5.06 -16.43 15.21
CA ALA A 180 -3.90 -16.98 14.50
C ALA A 180 -3.48 -16.02 13.39
N GLU A 181 -2.21 -16.03 13.02
CA GLU A 181 -1.75 -15.22 11.89
C GLU A 181 -2.09 -15.92 10.56
N LEU A 182 -2.36 -15.15 9.50
CA LEU A 182 -2.66 -15.71 8.18
C LEU A 182 -1.55 -16.66 7.69
N ILE A 183 -0.30 -16.38 8.06
CA ILE A 183 0.85 -17.21 7.74
C ILE A 183 0.73 -18.66 8.23
N GLU A 184 0.05 -18.89 9.35
CA GLU A 184 -0.07 -20.23 9.96
C GLU A 184 -0.99 -21.17 9.16
N PHE A 185 -1.84 -20.61 8.31
CA PHE A 185 -2.78 -21.37 7.48
C PHE A 185 -2.24 -21.70 6.09
N LEU A 186 -1.08 -21.15 5.71
CA LEU A 186 -0.46 -21.45 4.42
C LEU A 186 0.25 -22.80 4.49
N ALA A 187 -0.21 -23.75 3.68
CA ALA A 187 0.48 -25.01 3.51
C ALA A 187 1.81 -24.79 2.77
N ASP A 188 2.87 -25.47 3.22
CA ASP A 188 4.12 -25.53 2.46
C ASP A 188 3.99 -26.60 1.38
N ASP A 189 3.67 -26.18 0.15
CA ASP A 189 3.55 -27.07 -1.01
C ASP A 189 4.89 -27.78 -1.36
N ASN A 190 6.01 -27.31 -0.80
CA ASN A 190 7.32 -27.96 -0.93
C ASN A 190 7.69 -28.81 0.30
N ALA A 191 6.76 -29.02 1.23
CA ALA A 191 7.01 -29.86 2.38
C ALA A 191 7.45 -31.26 1.93
N ILE A 192 8.55 -31.74 2.51
CA ILE A 192 9.07 -33.07 2.22
C ILE A 192 8.03 -34.09 2.70
N ASP A 193 7.45 -34.84 1.76
CA ASP A 193 6.66 -36.02 2.10
C ASP A 193 7.58 -37.07 2.75
N ILE A 194 7.52 -37.13 4.08
CA ILE A 194 8.35 -38.04 4.89
C ILE A 194 8.02 -39.50 4.57
N VAL A 195 6.75 -39.81 4.31
CA VAL A 195 6.30 -41.18 4.01
C VAL A 195 6.83 -41.59 2.65
N ALA A 196 6.61 -40.77 1.62
CA ALA A 196 7.17 -41.03 0.29
C ALA A 196 8.69 -41.15 0.32
N ARG A 197 9.37 -40.33 1.13
CA ARG A 197 10.84 -40.40 1.29
C ARG A 197 11.27 -41.70 1.99
N LEU A 198 10.55 -42.15 3.01
CA LEU A 198 10.83 -43.41 3.70
C LEU A 198 10.57 -44.63 2.79
N ASP A 199 9.49 -44.62 2.04
CA ASP A 199 9.15 -45.69 1.10
C ASP A 199 10.14 -45.75 -0.06
N ALA A 200 10.54 -44.60 -0.62
CA ALA A 200 11.62 -44.54 -1.60
C ALA A 200 12.93 -45.12 -1.03
N ARG A 201 13.27 -44.81 0.23
CA ARG A 201 14.46 -45.37 0.88
C ARG A 201 14.35 -46.88 1.04
N ARG A 202 13.21 -47.41 1.49
CA ARG A 202 12.97 -48.86 1.61
C ARG A 202 13.07 -49.55 0.26
N TYR A 203 12.45 -48.97 -0.77
CA TYR A 203 12.50 -49.51 -2.13
C TYR A 203 13.93 -49.56 -2.66
N LEU A 204 14.70 -48.47 -2.52
CA LEU A 204 16.10 -48.41 -2.95
C LEU A 204 17.02 -49.36 -2.17
N GLN A 205 16.75 -49.59 -0.88
CA GLN A 205 17.49 -50.57 -0.07
C GLN A 205 17.29 -52.02 -0.54
N GLY A 206 16.16 -52.33 -1.16
CA GLY A 206 15.89 -53.63 -1.76
C GLY A 206 16.69 -53.92 -3.04
N PHE A 207 17.28 -52.90 -3.68
CA PHE A 207 18.06 -53.08 -4.90
C PHE A 207 19.55 -53.29 -4.64
N PRO A 208 20.25 -54.00 -5.54
CA PRO A 208 21.70 -54.04 -5.53
C PRO A 208 22.30 -52.63 -5.63
N ARG A 209 23.30 -52.32 -4.79
CA ARG A 209 23.97 -51.00 -4.73
C ARG A 209 24.38 -50.46 -6.10
N ARG A 210 24.85 -51.35 -6.99
CA ARG A 210 25.30 -50.98 -8.34
C ARG A 210 24.14 -50.50 -9.24
N ILE A 211 22.94 -51.07 -9.12
CA ILE A 211 21.75 -50.58 -9.84
C ILE A 211 21.36 -49.19 -9.33
N VAL A 212 21.37 -48.98 -8.01
CA VAL A 212 21.03 -47.68 -7.41
C VAL A 212 22.00 -46.59 -7.87
N GLN A 213 23.31 -46.89 -7.95
CA GLN A 213 24.31 -45.97 -8.49
C GLN A 213 24.07 -45.62 -9.96
N ILE A 214 23.72 -46.62 -10.79
CA ILE A 214 23.38 -46.40 -12.21
C ILE A 214 22.12 -45.53 -12.35
N ALA A 215 21.10 -45.78 -11.53
CA ALA A 215 19.88 -44.98 -11.50
C ALA A 215 20.16 -43.53 -11.10
N TYR A 216 21.00 -43.31 -10.09
CA TYR A 216 21.42 -41.97 -9.66
C TYR A 216 22.18 -41.21 -10.75
N LYS A 217 23.10 -41.88 -11.47
CA LYS A 217 23.79 -41.29 -12.62
C LYS A 217 22.80 -40.83 -13.69
N LYS A 218 21.80 -41.65 -14.00
CA LYS A 218 20.75 -41.33 -14.98
C LYS A 218 19.86 -40.16 -14.52
N TYR A 219 19.44 -40.16 -13.26
CA TYR A 219 18.66 -39.07 -12.66
C TYR A 219 19.43 -37.74 -12.71
N SER A 220 20.73 -37.77 -12.42
CA SER A 220 21.61 -36.59 -12.43
C SER A 220 22.08 -36.18 -13.84
N GLY A 221 21.62 -36.86 -14.89
CA GLY A 221 21.96 -36.54 -16.28
C GLY A 221 23.35 -36.99 -16.77
N TYR A 222 24.08 -37.79 -15.99
CA TYR A 222 25.39 -38.33 -16.41
C TYR A 222 25.24 -39.44 -17.46
N GLN A 223 26.19 -39.50 -18.40
CA GLN A 223 26.26 -40.60 -19.37
C GLN A 223 26.67 -41.91 -18.69
N LEU A 224 25.98 -43.00 -19.04
CA LEU A 224 26.31 -44.34 -18.55
C LEU A 224 27.47 -44.95 -19.34
N ASP A 225 28.48 -45.45 -18.62
CA ASP A 225 29.60 -46.23 -19.17
C ASP A 225 29.10 -47.56 -19.77
N GLY A 226 29.89 -48.16 -20.68
CA GLY A 226 29.57 -49.43 -21.32
C GLY A 226 29.31 -50.55 -20.31
N LYS A 227 30.09 -50.59 -19.22
CA LYS A 227 29.91 -51.56 -18.13
C LYS A 227 28.60 -51.35 -17.37
N ASP A 228 28.20 -50.10 -17.16
CA ASP A 228 26.95 -49.75 -16.48
C ASP A 228 25.73 -50.11 -17.33
N ARG A 229 25.80 -49.83 -18.65
CA ARG A 229 24.76 -50.24 -19.61
C ARG A 229 24.59 -51.76 -19.67
N TYR A 230 25.71 -52.49 -19.73
CA TYR A 230 25.70 -53.95 -19.75
C TYR A 230 25.07 -54.53 -18.48
N TYR A 231 25.47 -54.02 -17.31
CA TYR A 231 24.93 -54.46 -16.02
C TYR A 231 23.43 -54.17 -15.89
N LEU A 232 22.97 -53.00 -16.32
CA LEU A 232 21.55 -52.65 -16.36
C LEU A 232 20.75 -53.57 -17.29
N CYS A 233 21.26 -53.86 -18.49
CA CYS A 233 20.61 -54.75 -19.45
C CYS A 233 20.43 -56.16 -18.89
N GLN A 234 21.47 -56.70 -18.26
CA GLN A 234 21.41 -58.02 -17.61
C GLN A 234 20.41 -58.05 -16.46
N PHE A 235 20.35 -56.98 -15.66
CA PHE A 235 19.39 -56.88 -14.56
C PHE A 235 17.94 -56.83 -15.06
N LEU A 236 17.65 -56.02 -16.08
CA LEU A 236 16.31 -55.92 -16.68
C LEU A 236 15.82 -57.24 -17.27
N LYS A 237 16.71 -57.97 -17.97
CA LYS A 237 16.38 -59.31 -18.51
C LYS A 237 16.01 -60.33 -17.43
N LYS A 238 16.61 -60.22 -16.24
CA LYS A 238 16.31 -61.11 -15.11
C LYS A 238 15.01 -60.74 -14.38
N THR A 239 14.66 -59.46 -14.34
CA THR A 239 13.48 -58.98 -13.61
C THR A 239 12.21 -58.91 -14.46
N GLN A 240 12.32 -58.92 -15.79
CA GLN A 240 11.16 -59.00 -16.68
C GLN A 240 10.43 -60.33 -16.47
N LYS A 241 9.20 -60.25 -15.97
CA LYS A 241 8.27 -61.38 -16.01
C LYS A 241 7.72 -61.48 -17.43
N PRO A 242 7.55 -62.70 -17.99
CA PRO A 242 6.83 -62.86 -19.24
C PRO A 242 5.40 -62.34 -19.04
N LEU A 243 4.97 -61.46 -19.95
CA LEU A 243 3.56 -61.07 -20.03
C LEU A 243 2.83 -62.28 -20.63
N PHE A 244 2.11 -63.01 -19.78
CA PHE A 244 1.12 -64.00 -20.22
C PHE A 244 -0.19 -63.27 -20.52
#